data_AF-A0A8D9F4H8-F1
#
_entry.id   AF-A0A8D9F4H8-F1
#
_cell.length_a   1.000
_cell.length_b   1.000
_cell.length_c   1.000
_cell.angle_alpha   90.00
_cell.angle_beta   90.00
_cell.angle_gamma   90.00
#
_symmetry.space_group_name_H-M   'P 1'
#
loop_
_entity.id
_entity.type
_entity.pdbx_description
1 polymer ?
#
loop_
_entity_poly.entity_id
_entity_poly.type
_entity_poly.pdbx_seq_one_letter_code
_entity_poly.pdbx_strand_id
1 'polypeptide(L)'
;FSFFFSFYFSAPIFFPVMIWIWFLIITTFPRSSVHGVAASLAPSTLDNVTVAPIFVLDGHPIPGSWCECKTSADCICHGAGLFQIPSNLSATLKTLTVSNAGIRTLTATSLQPYKNTLRDVTFSNVKSLEEIEPGVFNNLKEIRSIYIHNAPLLRHIPASVFQLYLPRLIYLRIVHTGLEKLPYFGRLETKAALHMIDLENNQIQKISSHEVVVRTDQLLLNFNLIHTVENEAFKGSLIAKLYVLYYTALYIIL
;
A
#
# COMPACT_ATOMS: atom_id res chain seq x y z
N PHE A 1 30.10 5.14 -21.32
CA PHE A 1 29.35 6.17 -20.59
C PHE A 1 29.38 5.80 -19.11
N SER A 2 30.30 6.40 -18.37
CA SER A 2 30.40 6.19 -16.92
C SER A 2 29.28 6.98 -16.25
N PHE A 3 28.34 6.28 -15.61
CA PHE A 3 27.32 6.92 -14.79
C PHE A 3 27.95 7.36 -13.47
N PHE A 4 28.15 8.67 -13.29
CA PHE A 4 28.40 9.25 -11.99
C PHE A 4 27.07 9.25 -11.22
N PHE A 5 26.91 8.28 -10.31
CA PHE A 5 25.85 8.34 -9.31
C PHE A 5 26.23 9.41 -8.28
N SER A 6 25.44 10.48 -8.18
CA SER A 6 25.45 11.33 -6.97
C SER A 6 24.74 10.57 -5.86
N PHE A 7 25.50 9.80 -5.09
CA PHE A 7 25.03 9.28 -3.82
C PHE A 7 24.90 10.47 -2.86
N TYR A 8 23.67 10.86 -2.52
CA TYR A 8 23.44 11.70 -1.36
C TYR A 8 23.62 10.83 -0.11
N PHE A 9 24.85 10.74 0.37
CA PHE A 9 25.15 10.18 1.68
C PHE A 9 24.74 11.21 2.75
N SER A 10 23.51 11.14 3.23
CA SER A 10 23.21 11.74 4.54
C SER A 10 23.82 10.84 5.60
N ALA A 11 25.01 11.18 6.07
CA ALA A 11 25.61 10.54 7.23
C ALA A 11 24.61 10.62 8.41
N PRO A 12 24.46 9.56 9.22
CA PRO A 12 23.75 9.69 10.48
C PRO A 12 24.56 10.63 11.37
N ILE A 13 24.07 11.86 11.54
CA ILE A 13 24.52 12.73 12.62
C ILE A 13 24.11 12.01 13.91
N PHE A 14 25.10 11.39 14.56
CA PHE A 14 25.00 10.91 15.93
C PHE A 14 24.59 12.10 16.81
N PHE A 15 23.33 12.14 17.23
CA PHE A 15 22.92 12.95 18.36
C PHE A 15 23.13 12.14 19.64
N PRO A 16 23.88 12.66 20.63
CA PRO A 16 24.00 12.00 21.91
C PRO A 16 22.69 12.14 22.69
N VAL A 17 22.35 11.03 23.35
CA VAL A 17 21.44 10.86 24.49
C VAL A 17 21.03 12.16 25.17
N MET A 18 19.74 12.50 25.12
CA MET A 18 19.11 13.45 26.04
C MET A 18 17.91 12.78 26.70
N ILE A 19 18.16 12.37 27.95
CA ILE A 19 17.17 12.00 28.96
C ILE A 19 16.25 13.21 29.18
N TRP A 20 14.94 13.01 29.10
CA TRP A 20 13.97 13.96 29.66
C TRP A 20 13.04 13.22 30.63
N ILE A 21 13.16 13.61 31.90
CA ILE A 21 12.33 13.22 33.04
C ILE A 21 11.27 14.32 33.23
N TRP A 22 10.00 13.89 33.20
CA TRP A 22 8.77 14.41 33.83
C TRP A 22 8.29 15.85 33.56
N PHE A 23 6.99 15.98 33.22
CA PHE A 23 6.00 16.53 34.15
C PHE A 23 4.59 16.02 33.81
N LEU A 24 3.91 15.53 34.84
CA LEU A 24 2.51 15.13 34.87
C LEU A 24 1.70 16.39 35.19
N ILE A 25 0.75 16.80 34.34
CA ILE A 25 -0.25 17.82 34.68
C ILE A 25 -1.61 17.13 34.68
N ILE A 26 -2.11 16.87 35.89
CA ILE A 26 -3.48 16.48 36.15
C ILE A 26 -4.30 17.77 36.16
N THR A 27 -5.09 18.01 35.12
CA THR A 27 -6.19 18.98 35.20
C THR A 27 -7.48 18.22 35.47
N THR A 28 -7.94 18.31 36.72
CA THR A 28 -9.27 17.91 37.17
C THR A 28 -10.32 18.79 36.52
N PHE A 29 -11.24 18.21 35.75
CA PHE A 29 -12.48 18.88 35.33
C PHE A 29 -13.64 18.45 36.25
N PRO A 30 -14.48 19.39 36.71
CA PRO A 30 -15.54 19.10 37.66
C PRO A 30 -16.74 18.43 36.99
N ARG A 31 -17.34 17.54 37.79
CA ARG A 31 -18.57 16.79 37.55
C ARG A 31 -19.78 17.71 37.69
N SER A 32 -20.61 17.81 36.66
CA SER A 32 -21.97 18.37 36.78
C SER A 32 -23.00 17.37 36.27
N SER A 33 -23.84 16.95 37.21
CA SER A 33 -25.08 16.20 37.05
C SER A 33 -26.16 17.07 36.42
N VAL A 34 -26.94 16.54 35.47
CA VAL A 34 -28.30 17.02 35.22
C VAL A 34 -29.21 15.81 34.94
N HIS A 35 -30.30 15.77 35.70
CA HIS A 35 -31.41 14.82 35.61
C HIS A 35 -32.15 14.89 34.26
N GLY A 36 -32.73 13.76 33.86
CA GLY A 36 -33.38 13.58 32.56
C GLY A 36 -34.75 14.20 32.40
N VAL A 37 -35.23 14.17 31.15
CA VAL A 37 -36.64 14.18 30.77
C VAL A 37 -36.75 13.37 29.47
N ALA A 38 -37.61 12.34 29.48
CA ALA A 38 -38.06 11.64 28.29
C ALA A 38 -39.09 12.49 27.54
N ALA A 39 -38.98 12.59 26.21
CA ALA A 39 -40.06 13.05 25.36
C ALA A 39 -39.98 12.38 23.98
N SER A 40 -40.94 11.51 23.73
CA SER A 40 -41.26 10.92 22.43
C SER A 40 -42.18 11.86 21.64
N LEU A 41 -41.79 12.29 20.44
CA LEU A 41 -42.71 12.70 19.38
C LEU A 41 -42.04 12.47 18.00
N ALA A 42 -42.76 11.82 17.10
CA ALA A 42 -42.46 11.69 15.66
C ALA A 42 -43.53 12.49 14.87
N PRO A 43 -43.49 12.55 13.52
CA PRO A 43 -42.42 13.05 12.65
C PRO A 43 -42.95 14.16 11.70
N SER A 44 -42.08 15.01 11.12
CA SER A 44 -42.47 15.89 10.01
C SER A 44 -41.36 16.05 8.96
N THR A 45 -41.56 15.30 7.87
CA THR A 45 -41.33 15.64 6.44
C THR A 45 -40.03 16.30 5.96
N LEU A 46 -39.27 15.47 5.26
CA LEU A 46 -38.76 15.66 3.88
C LEU A 46 -37.68 16.74 3.64
N ASP A 47 -36.43 16.34 3.90
CA ASP A 47 -35.32 16.59 2.97
C ASP A 47 -34.61 15.25 2.72
N ASN A 48 -35.01 14.61 1.62
CA ASN A 48 -34.49 13.33 1.15
C ASN A 48 -33.06 13.49 0.61
N VAL A 49 -32.06 13.24 1.44
CA VAL A 49 -30.88 12.45 1.04
C VAL A 49 -30.52 11.53 2.20
N THR A 50 -31.33 10.49 2.40
CA THR A 50 -30.85 9.30 3.10
C THR A 50 -29.83 8.62 2.19
N VAL A 51 -28.54 8.90 2.38
CA VAL A 51 -27.50 7.95 1.94
C VAL A 51 -27.68 6.75 2.87
N ALA A 52 -28.49 5.80 2.45
CA ALA A 52 -28.58 4.52 3.14
C ALA A 52 -27.16 3.93 3.17
N PRO A 53 -26.71 3.35 4.31
CA PRO A 53 -25.49 2.57 4.30
C PRO A 53 -25.71 1.47 3.27
N ILE A 54 -24.92 1.47 2.18
CA ILE A 54 -24.95 0.39 1.20
C ILE A 54 -24.31 -0.81 1.89
N PHE A 55 -25.11 -1.51 2.69
CA PHE A 55 -24.97 -2.93 2.85
C PHE A 55 -25.19 -3.52 1.46
N VAL A 56 -24.28 -4.38 0.99
CA VAL A 56 -24.57 -5.64 0.29
C VAL A 56 -23.39 -6.08 -0.61
N LEU A 57 -22.83 -7.24 -0.25
CA LEU A 57 -22.18 -8.21 -1.12
C LEU A 57 -23.22 -9.31 -1.37
N ASP A 58 -23.65 -9.57 -2.61
CA ASP A 58 -24.56 -10.68 -3.00
C ASP A 58 -25.83 -10.93 -2.16
N GLY A 59 -26.46 -9.87 -1.63
CA GLY A 59 -27.66 -9.96 -0.78
C GLY A 59 -27.43 -10.49 0.65
N HIS A 60 -26.18 -10.68 1.10
CA HIS A 60 -25.88 -11.22 2.44
C HIS A 60 -24.88 -10.33 3.21
N PRO A 61 -25.13 -10.01 4.49
CA PRO A 61 -24.13 -9.34 5.33
C PRO A 61 -22.97 -10.29 5.58
N ILE A 62 -21.75 -9.90 5.23
CA ILE A 62 -20.55 -10.61 5.68
C ILE A 62 -20.29 -10.20 7.13
N PRO A 63 -20.38 -11.11 8.11
CA PRO A 63 -20.17 -10.76 9.51
C PRO A 63 -18.78 -10.13 9.71
N GLY A 64 -18.74 -8.94 10.31
CA GLY A 64 -17.48 -8.25 10.59
C GLY A 64 -16.80 -7.60 9.37
N SER A 65 -17.53 -7.38 8.27
CA SER A 65 -17.05 -6.52 7.19
C SER A 65 -18.17 -5.76 6.47
N TRP A 66 -17.81 -4.68 5.78
CA TRP A 66 -18.72 -3.84 5.02
C TRP A 66 -17.97 -3.13 3.88
N CYS A 67 -18.70 -2.73 2.84
CA CYS A 67 -18.17 -1.91 1.76
C CYS A 67 -19.13 -0.76 1.48
N GLU A 68 -18.61 0.45 1.27
CA GLU A 68 -19.39 1.63 0.93
C GLU A 68 -18.77 2.33 -0.26
N CYS A 69 -19.62 2.75 -1.19
CA CYS A 69 -19.24 3.52 -2.34
C CYS A 69 -19.76 4.96 -2.20
N LYS A 70 -18.88 5.91 -1.85
CA LYS A 70 -19.22 7.35 -1.76
C LYS A 70 -19.80 7.87 -3.06
N THR A 71 -19.25 7.37 -4.17
CA THR A 71 -19.79 7.51 -5.52
C THR A 71 -19.69 6.15 -6.20
N SER A 72 -20.36 5.97 -7.34
CA SER A 72 -20.17 4.76 -8.15
C SER A 72 -18.71 4.54 -8.60
N ALA A 73 -17.84 5.55 -8.52
CA ALA A 73 -16.45 5.45 -8.92
C ALA A 73 -15.46 5.24 -7.75
N ASP A 74 -15.89 5.38 -6.50
CA ASP A 74 -15.01 5.39 -5.32
C ASP A 74 -15.63 4.55 -4.19
N CYS A 75 -15.03 3.40 -3.93
CA CYS A 75 -15.49 2.44 -2.93
C CYS A 75 -14.41 2.11 -1.91
N ILE A 76 -14.85 1.99 -0.66
CA ILE A 76 -14.05 1.60 0.49
C ILE A 76 -14.65 0.32 1.07
N CYS A 77 -13.84 -0.72 1.17
CA CYS A 77 -14.17 -1.96 1.84
C CYS A 77 -13.37 -2.10 3.13
N HIS A 78 -14.00 -2.60 4.19
CA HIS A 78 -13.41 -2.66 5.50
C HIS A 78 -13.85 -3.88 6.31
N GLY A 79 -12.95 -4.39 7.15
CA GLY A 79 -13.29 -5.26 8.27
C GLY A 79 -12.68 -6.65 8.20
N ALA A 80 -12.38 -7.22 9.37
CA ALA A 80 -11.63 -8.46 9.50
C ALA A 80 -12.35 -9.69 8.91
N GLY A 81 -13.68 -9.62 8.75
CA GLY A 81 -14.46 -10.66 8.07
C GLY A 81 -14.35 -10.64 6.55
N LEU A 82 -13.67 -9.63 5.97
CA LEU A 82 -13.51 -9.51 4.53
C LEU A 82 -12.36 -10.41 4.06
N PHE A 83 -12.68 -11.61 3.59
CA PHE A 83 -11.70 -12.58 3.10
C PHE A 83 -11.45 -12.51 1.59
N GLN A 84 -12.32 -11.83 0.85
CA GLN A 84 -12.21 -11.61 -0.59
C GLN A 84 -12.78 -10.25 -0.98
N ILE A 85 -12.31 -9.69 -2.09
CA ILE A 85 -12.86 -8.45 -2.63
C ILE A 85 -14.22 -8.75 -3.30
N PRO A 86 -15.28 -7.98 -3.02
CA PRO A 86 -16.53 -8.09 -3.76
C PRO A 86 -16.35 -8.00 -5.27
N SER A 87 -17.16 -8.75 -6.01
CA SER A 87 -17.20 -8.69 -7.48
C SER A 87 -18.24 -7.70 -8.03
N ASN A 88 -19.10 -7.13 -7.18
CA ASN A 88 -20.29 -6.39 -7.57
C ASN A 88 -20.34 -4.94 -7.01
N LEU A 89 -19.19 -4.30 -6.71
CA LEU A 89 -19.16 -2.94 -6.15
C LEU A 89 -19.76 -1.90 -7.09
N SER A 90 -19.22 -1.80 -8.31
CA SER A 90 -19.70 -0.87 -9.34
C SER A 90 -19.04 -1.16 -10.70
N ALA A 91 -19.82 -1.02 -11.77
CA ALA A 91 -19.32 -1.13 -13.14
C ALA A 91 -18.42 0.04 -13.58
N THR A 92 -18.41 1.15 -12.82
CA THR A 92 -17.63 2.37 -13.12
C THR A 92 -16.54 2.65 -12.09
N LEU A 93 -16.20 1.64 -11.28
CA LEU A 93 -15.23 1.74 -10.19
C LEU A 93 -13.86 2.22 -10.69
N LYS A 94 -13.36 3.32 -10.14
CA LYS A 94 -12.04 3.88 -10.45
C LYS A 94 -11.09 3.75 -9.26
N THR A 95 -11.60 3.88 -8.04
CA THR A 95 -10.81 3.86 -6.82
C THR A 95 -11.37 2.82 -5.87
N LEU A 96 -10.50 1.92 -5.41
CA LEU A 96 -10.83 0.89 -4.44
C LEU A 96 -9.84 0.96 -3.27
N THR A 97 -10.37 1.20 -2.07
CA THR A 97 -9.59 1.06 -0.82
C THR A 97 -10.09 -0.13 -0.04
N VAL A 98 -9.22 -1.09 0.25
CA VAL A 98 -9.49 -2.23 1.12
C VAL A 98 -8.70 -2.05 2.40
N SER A 99 -9.38 -2.01 3.54
CA SER A 99 -8.78 -1.65 4.84
C SER A 99 -9.13 -2.63 5.94
N ASN A 100 -8.17 -2.93 6.83
CA ASN A 100 -8.38 -3.85 7.97
C ASN A 100 -9.00 -5.20 7.57
N ALA A 101 -8.72 -5.67 6.36
CA ALA A 101 -9.35 -6.86 5.80
C ALA A 101 -8.65 -8.14 6.28
N GLY A 102 -9.43 -9.23 6.41
CA GLY A 102 -8.93 -10.57 6.71
C GLY A 102 -8.39 -11.33 5.49
N ILE A 103 -8.26 -10.68 4.34
CA ILE A 103 -7.74 -11.26 3.10
C ILE A 103 -6.33 -11.83 3.35
N ARG A 104 -6.16 -13.12 3.06
CA ARG A 104 -4.87 -13.82 3.15
C ARG A 104 -4.14 -13.88 1.82
N THR A 105 -4.89 -14.01 0.73
CA THR A 105 -4.34 -14.13 -0.62
C THR A 105 -5.09 -13.18 -1.55
N LEU A 106 -4.36 -12.35 -2.28
CA LEU A 106 -4.90 -11.63 -3.43
C LEU A 106 -4.81 -12.54 -4.66
N THR A 107 -5.94 -13.13 -5.03
CA THR A 107 -6.01 -14.09 -6.13
C THR A 107 -6.00 -13.42 -7.50
N ALA A 108 -5.71 -14.19 -8.55
CA ALA A 108 -5.76 -13.70 -9.93
C ALA A 108 -7.13 -13.10 -10.33
N THR A 109 -8.22 -13.50 -9.65
CA THR A 109 -9.58 -13.03 -9.91
C THR A 109 -9.99 -11.82 -9.06
N SER A 110 -9.24 -11.48 -8.01
CA SER A 110 -9.63 -10.48 -7.00
C SER A 110 -9.97 -9.09 -7.56
N LEU A 111 -9.25 -8.63 -8.60
CA LEU A 111 -9.45 -7.31 -9.22
C LEU A 111 -10.07 -7.37 -10.63
N GLN A 112 -10.29 -8.57 -11.16
CA GLN A 112 -10.73 -8.77 -12.55
C GLN A 112 -12.12 -8.19 -12.87
N PRO A 113 -13.09 -8.17 -11.94
CA PRO A 113 -14.38 -7.51 -12.18
C PRO A 113 -14.24 -6.03 -12.57
N TYR A 114 -13.16 -5.37 -12.13
CA TYR A 114 -12.95 -3.92 -12.31
C TYR A 114 -11.85 -3.57 -13.32
N LYS A 115 -11.36 -4.56 -14.08
CA LYS A 115 -10.14 -4.43 -14.89
C LYS A 115 -10.13 -3.30 -15.92
N ASN A 116 -11.31 -2.94 -16.41
CA ASN A 116 -11.47 -1.94 -17.47
C ASN A 116 -11.52 -0.50 -16.93
N THR A 117 -11.79 -0.31 -15.65
CA THR A 117 -12.09 1.02 -15.08
C THR A 117 -11.19 1.41 -13.92
N LEU A 118 -10.63 0.43 -13.21
CA LEU A 118 -9.83 0.64 -12.00
C LEU A 118 -8.55 1.43 -12.30
N ARG A 119 -8.36 2.52 -11.57
CA ARG A 119 -7.22 3.44 -11.67
C ARG A 119 -6.35 3.41 -10.43
N ASP A 120 -6.95 3.29 -9.25
CA ASP A 120 -6.23 3.36 -7.99
C ASP A 120 -6.71 2.25 -7.06
N VAL A 121 -5.79 1.42 -6.59
CA VAL A 121 -6.08 0.36 -5.61
C VAL A 121 -5.17 0.52 -4.40
N THR A 122 -5.78 0.50 -3.21
CA THR A 122 -5.06 0.58 -1.94
C THR A 122 -5.48 -0.55 -1.02
N PHE A 123 -4.50 -1.33 -0.55
CA PHE A 123 -4.65 -2.31 0.51
C PHE A 123 -3.95 -1.78 1.76
N SER A 124 -4.71 -1.40 2.78
CA SER A 124 -4.18 -0.76 3.98
C SER A 124 -4.48 -1.58 5.24
N ASN A 125 -3.46 -1.82 6.06
CA ASN A 125 -3.60 -2.57 7.32
C ASN A 125 -4.21 -3.97 7.11
N VAL A 126 -3.84 -4.61 5.99
CA VAL A 126 -4.22 -5.97 5.64
C VAL A 126 -3.27 -6.96 6.31
N LYS A 127 -3.34 -7.02 7.64
CA LYS A 127 -2.35 -7.74 8.46
C LYS A 127 -2.24 -9.23 8.16
N SER A 128 -3.32 -9.82 7.64
CA SER A 128 -3.38 -11.25 7.29
C SER A 128 -2.88 -11.55 5.88
N LEU A 129 -2.55 -10.53 5.06
CA LEU A 129 -2.11 -10.74 3.68
C LEU A 129 -0.72 -11.40 3.66
N GLU A 130 -0.68 -12.62 3.13
CA GLU A 130 0.50 -13.48 3.04
C GLU A 130 0.98 -13.60 1.58
N GLU A 131 0.06 -13.65 0.62
CA GLU A 131 0.36 -13.99 -0.76
C GLU A 131 -0.35 -13.08 -1.78
N ILE A 132 0.34 -12.83 -2.89
CA ILE A 132 -0.21 -12.20 -4.07
C ILE A 132 0.00 -13.15 -5.24
N GLU A 133 -1.08 -13.67 -5.79
CA GLU A 133 -1.02 -14.63 -6.89
C GLU A 133 -0.60 -13.95 -8.19
N PRO A 134 0.12 -14.67 -9.07
CA PRO A 134 0.37 -14.24 -10.42
C PRO A 134 -0.94 -13.91 -11.15
N GLY A 135 -0.98 -12.72 -11.76
CA GLY A 135 -2.11 -12.28 -12.57
C GLY A 135 -3.17 -11.45 -11.85
N VAL A 136 -3.02 -11.15 -10.55
CA VAL A 136 -3.91 -10.22 -9.84
C VAL A 136 -4.05 -8.86 -10.56
N PHE A 137 -2.96 -8.36 -11.16
CA PHE A 137 -2.91 -7.08 -11.87
C PHE A 137 -3.08 -7.23 -13.39
N ASN A 138 -3.37 -8.42 -13.90
CA ASN A 138 -3.51 -8.64 -15.34
C ASN A 138 -4.63 -7.79 -15.93
N ASN A 139 -4.36 -7.21 -17.09
CA ASN A 139 -5.30 -6.42 -17.88
C ASN A 139 -5.84 -5.15 -17.21
N LEU A 140 -5.27 -4.70 -16.09
CA LEU A 140 -5.64 -3.42 -15.46
C LEU A 140 -5.06 -2.23 -16.25
N LYS A 141 -5.51 -2.02 -17.49
CA LYS A 141 -4.90 -1.04 -18.43
C LYS A 141 -5.09 0.43 -18.01
N GLU A 142 -6.03 0.70 -17.13
CA GLU A 142 -6.28 2.04 -16.58
C GLU A 142 -5.56 2.31 -15.26
N ILE A 143 -4.91 1.30 -14.65
CA ILE A 143 -4.27 1.44 -13.33
C ILE A 143 -3.15 2.46 -13.37
N ARG A 144 -3.11 3.30 -12.32
CA ARG A 144 -2.18 4.40 -12.09
C ARG A 144 -1.44 4.22 -10.78
N SER A 145 -2.13 3.71 -9.76
CA SER A 145 -1.56 3.56 -8.42
C SER A 145 -1.89 2.19 -7.84
N ILE A 146 -0.85 1.49 -7.38
CA ILE A 146 -0.99 0.23 -6.62
C ILE A 146 -0.29 0.42 -5.28
N TYR A 147 -1.07 0.50 -4.21
CA TYR A 147 -0.58 0.69 -2.85
C TYR A 147 -0.90 -0.52 -1.98
N ILE A 148 0.13 -1.05 -1.33
CA ILE A 148 0.03 -2.06 -0.28
C ILE A 148 0.77 -1.49 0.91
N HIS A 149 0.04 -1.24 1.99
CA HIS A 149 0.58 -0.62 3.19
C HIS A 149 0.19 -1.43 4.42
N ASN A 150 1.17 -1.68 5.29
CA ASN A 150 0.98 -2.39 6.54
C ASN A 150 0.42 -3.81 6.34
N ALA A 151 1.26 -4.66 5.73
CA ALA A 151 1.01 -6.06 5.42
C ALA A 151 2.20 -6.93 5.90
N PRO A 152 2.42 -7.07 7.22
CA PRO A 152 3.65 -7.66 7.78
C PRO A 152 3.87 -9.14 7.41
N LEU A 153 2.83 -9.87 7.04
CA LEU A 153 2.96 -11.29 6.64
C LEU A 153 3.33 -11.47 5.16
N LEU A 154 3.26 -10.41 4.33
CA LEU A 154 3.66 -10.44 2.94
C LEU A 154 5.19 -10.38 2.83
N ARG A 155 5.83 -11.55 2.82
CA ARG A 155 7.31 -11.68 2.87
C ARG A 155 7.97 -11.80 1.50
N HIS A 156 7.23 -12.27 0.50
CA HIS A 156 7.71 -12.47 -0.86
C HIS A 156 6.63 -12.13 -1.87
N ILE A 157 7.03 -11.59 -3.02
CA ILE A 157 6.15 -11.40 -4.17
C ILE A 157 6.76 -12.14 -5.35
N PRO A 158 6.07 -13.14 -5.94
CA PRO A 158 6.57 -13.85 -7.10
C PRO A 158 6.85 -12.91 -8.28
N ALA A 159 7.93 -13.13 -9.02
CA ALA A 159 8.29 -12.31 -10.17
C ALA A 159 7.20 -12.24 -11.25
N SER A 160 6.40 -13.31 -11.38
CA SER A 160 5.28 -13.40 -12.31
C SER A 160 4.12 -12.45 -11.98
N VAL A 161 4.03 -11.90 -10.76
CA VAL A 161 3.04 -10.87 -10.38
C VAL A 161 3.24 -9.59 -11.17
N PHE A 162 4.50 -9.25 -11.51
CA PHE A 162 4.86 -8.05 -12.26
C PHE A 162 5.36 -8.34 -13.69
N GLN A 163 5.13 -9.55 -14.21
CA GLN A 163 5.35 -9.88 -15.63
C GLN A 163 4.12 -9.48 -16.47
N LEU A 164 3.90 -8.18 -16.66
CA LEU A 164 2.76 -7.65 -17.43
C LEU A 164 2.99 -6.22 -17.92
N TYR A 165 2.08 -5.78 -18.80
CA TYR A 165 2.05 -4.40 -19.33
C TYR A 165 0.96 -3.55 -18.66
N LEU A 166 1.38 -2.56 -17.87
CA LEU A 166 0.57 -1.54 -17.21
C LEU A 166 0.85 -0.14 -17.78
N PRO A 167 0.20 0.26 -18.89
CA PRO A 167 0.57 1.45 -19.66
C PRO A 167 0.46 2.77 -18.90
N ARG A 168 -0.36 2.83 -17.86
CA ARG A 168 -0.68 4.07 -17.13
C ARG A 168 -0.19 4.08 -15.69
N LEU A 169 0.59 3.09 -15.27
CA LEU A 169 1.10 2.99 -13.91
C LEU A 169 2.08 4.15 -13.64
N ILE A 170 1.87 4.85 -12.53
CA ILE A 170 2.65 6.02 -12.10
C ILE A 170 3.30 5.74 -10.74
N TYR A 171 2.55 5.13 -9.82
CA TYR A 171 2.99 4.88 -8.46
C TYR A 171 2.85 3.40 -8.10
N LEU A 172 3.92 2.82 -7.56
CA LEU A 172 3.92 1.50 -6.97
C LEU A 172 4.51 1.60 -5.57
N ARG A 173 3.70 1.33 -4.54
CA ARG A 173 4.13 1.46 -3.15
C ARG A 173 3.79 0.18 -2.39
N ILE A 174 4.81 -0.46 -1.83
CA ILE A 174 4.70 -1.67 -1.02
C ILE A 174 5.49 -1.40 0.26
N VAL A 175 4.83 -0.79 1.24
CA VAL A 175 5.46 -0.13 2.38
C VAL A 175 5.00 -0.78 3.68
N HIS A 176 5.90 -0.91 4.65
CA HIS A 176 5.60 -1.54 5.95
C HIS A 176 5.08 -2.98 5.76
N THR A 177 5.82 -3.79 5.00
CA THR A 177 5.51 -5.20 4.77
C THR A 177 6.64 -6.11 5.28
N GLY A 178 6.44 -7.42 5.18
CA GLY A 178 7.44 -8.41 5.56
C GLY A 178 8.52 -8.65 4.50
N LEU A 179 8.56 -7.87 3.40
CA LEU A 179 9.39 -8.17 2.24
C LEU A 179 10.87 -8.35 2.59
N GLU A 180 11.42 -9.53 2.33
CA GLU A 180 12.83 -9.88 2.62
C GLU A 180 13.75 -9.69 1.41
N LYS A 181 13.16 -9.65 0.21
CA LYS A 181 13.84 -9.48 -1.07
C LYS A 181 13.08 -8.48 -1.93
N LEU A 182 13.77 -7.89 -2.89
CA LEU A 182 13.14 -6.98 -3.84
C LEU A 182 12.21 -7.76 -4.78
N PRO A 183 10.97 -7.28 -5.02
CA PRO A 183 10.16 -7.81 -6.10
C PRO A 183 10.83 -7.54 -7.45
N TYR A 184 10.81 -8.53 -8.34
CA TYR A 184 11.43 -8.38 -9.66
C TYR A 184 10.53 -7.60 -10.62
N PHE A 185 10.93 -6.37 -10.95
CA PHE A 185 10.20 -5.48 -11.85
C PHE A 185 10.72 -5.46 -13.30
N GLY A 186 11.76 -6.24 -13.63
CA GLY A 186 12.39 -6.19 -14.95
C GLY A 186 11.48 -6.60 -16.12
N ARG A 187 10.31 -7.18 -15.83
CA ARG A 187 9.26 -7.53 -16.81
C ARG A 187 7.97 -6.71 -16.64
N LEU A 188 8.01 -5.66 -15.82
CA LEU A 188 6.92 -4.69 -15.68
C LEU A 188 7.06 -3.64 -16.78
N GLU A 189 6.27 -3.80 -17.82
CA GLU A 189 6.27 -2.86 -18.94
C GLU A 189 5.30 -1.71 -18.66
N THR A 190 5.74 -0.48 -18.93
CA THR A 190 4.97 0.76 -18.77
C THR A 190 5.23 1.69 -19.95
N LYS A 191 4.27 2.57 -20.26
CA LYS A 191 4.42 3.53 -21.38
C LYS A 191 5.44 4.63 -21.08
N ALA A 192 5.51 5.04 -19.81
CA ALA A 192 6.40 6.08 -19.31
C ALA A 192 7.12 5.57 -18.06
N ALA A 193 8.21 6.23 -17.65
CA ALA A 193 8.82 5.92 -16.36
C ALA A 193 7.82 6.16 -15.22
N LEU A 194 7.86 5.31 -14.20
CA LEU A 194 7.06 5.52 -12.99
C LEU A 194 7.55 6.76 -12.26
N HIS A 195 6.66 7.52 -11.65
CA HIS A 195 7.08 8.60 -10.79
C HIS A 195 7.75 8.08 -9.51
N MET A 196 7.24 6.98 -8.94
CA MET A 196 7.77 6.45 -7.70
C MET A 196 7.58 4.95 -7.58
N ILE A 197 8.65 4.29 -7.16
CA ILE A 197 8.64 2.95 -6.57
C ILE A 197 9.06 3.12 -5.12
N ASP A 198 8.15 2.81 -4.20
CA ASP A 198 8.36 2.96 -2.76
C ASP A 198 8.32 1.59 -2.09
N LEU A 199 9.45 1.18 -1.53
CA LEU A 199 9.65 -0.06 -0.80
C LEU A 199 10.24 0.23 0.58
N GLU A 200 9.93 1.38 1.16
CA GLU A 200 10.37 1.75 2.50
C GLU A 200 9.77 0.84 3.58
N ASN A 201 10.46 0.74 4.72
CA ASN A 201 9.99 0.00 5.90
C ASN A 201 9.73 -1.49 5.63
N ASN A 202 10.60 -2.14 4.86
CA ASN A 202 10.57 -3.59 4.65
C ASN A 202 11.77 -4.26 5.33
N GLN A 203 11.98 -5.55 5.09
CA GLN A 203 13.02 -6.38 5.72
C GLN A 203 14.14 -6.76 4.73
N ILE A 204 14.33 -5.95 3.67
CA ILE A 204 15.27 -6.27 2.59
C ILE A 204 16.70 -6.14 3.09
N GLN A 205 17.50 -7.18 2.90
CA GLN A 205 18.84 -7.30 3.49
C GLN A 205 19.97 -7.16 2.47
N LYS A 206 19.73 -7.66 1.26
CA LYS A 206 20.73 -7.72 0.19
C LYS A 206 20.09 -7.26 -1.12
N ILE A 207 20.86 -6.52 -1.91
CA ILE A 207 20.59 -6.27 -3.32
C ILE A 207 21.64 -7.00 -4.14
N SER A 208 21.20 -7.99 -4.90
CA SER A 208 22.04 -8.88 -5.69
C SER A 208 22.35 -8.29 -7.06
N SER A 209 23.36 -8.81 -7.74
CA SER A 209 23.72 -8.37 -9.08
C SER A 209 22.53 -8.48 -10.04
N HIS A 210 22.27 -7.44 -10.84
CA HIS A 210 21.16 -7.39 -11.81
C HIS A 210 19.75 -7.56 -11.21
N GLU A 211 19.58 -7.46 -9.89
CA GLU A 211 18.28 -7.64 -9.24
C GLU A 211 17.32 -6.47 -9.54
N VAL A 212 17.85 -5.25 -9.71
CA VAL A 212 17.06 -4.04 -9.93
C VAL A 212 17.12 -3.61 -11.38
N VAL A 213 15.99 -3.81 -12.07
CA VAL A 213 15.75 -3.36 -13.45
C VAL A 213 14.43 -2.59 -13.48
N VAL A 214 14.51 -1.26 -13.36
CA VAL A 214 13.34 -0.35 -13.28
C VAL A 214 13.55 0.94 -14.06
N ARG A 215 12.44 1.58 -14.45
CA ARG A 215 12.40 2.95 -15.00
C ARG A 215 11.56 3.83 -14.08
N THR A 216 12.20 4.67 -13.25
CA THR A 216 11.48 5.53 -12.30
C THR A 216 12.21 6.83 -11.95
N ASP A 217 11.45 7.87 -11.62
CA ASP A 217 12.02 9.11 -11.07
C ASP A 217 12.56 8.88 -9.65
N GLN A 218 11.86 8.10 -8.82
CA GLN A 218 12.21 7.91 -7.42
C GLN A 218 12.12 6.43 -7.03
N LEU A 219 13.24 5.87 -6.56
CA LEU A 219 13.28 4.57 -5.90
C LEU A 219 13.58 4.78 -4.40
N LEU A 220 12.60 4.49 -3.55
CA LEU A 220 12.70 4.63 -2.09
C LEU A 220 12.91 3.25 -1.45
N LEU A 221 14.01 3.10 -0.73
CA LEU A 221 14.43 1.87 -0.05
C LEU A 221 14.84 2.14 1.41
N ASN A 222 14.51 3.31 1.96
CA ASN A 222 14.83 3.65 3.34
C ASN A 222 14.16 2.69 4.33
N PHE A 223 14.74 2.60 5.53
CA PHE A 223 14.18 1.81 6.62
C PHE A 223 14.04 0.32 6.27
N ASN A 224 14.98 -0.18 5.46
CA ASN A 224 15.21 -1.61 5.25
C ASN A 224 16.40 -2.08 6.11
N LEU A 225 16.82 -3.34 5.93
CA LEU A 225 17.96 -3.96 6.60
C LEU A 225 19.16 -4.15 5.67
N ILE A 226 19.29 -3.29 4.65
CA ILE A 226 20.25 -3.47 3.55
C ILE A 226 21.67 -3.28 4.07
N HIS A 227 22.46 -4.34 4.03
CA HIS A 227 23.87 -4.36 4.43
C HIS A 227 24.81 -4.78 3.29
N THR A 228 24.26 -5.36 2.21
CA THR A 228 25.05 -5.78 1.05
C THR A 228 24.40 -5.32 -0.25
N VAL A 229 25.20 -4.67 -1.11
CA VAL A 229 24.85 -4.37 -2.49
C VAL A 229 25.94 -4.96 -3.38
N GLU A 230 25.57 -5.92 -4.21
CA GLU A 230 26.47 -6.58 -5.15
C GLU A 230 26.75 -5.71 -6.38
N ASN A 231 27.81 -6.08 -7.12
CA ASN A 231 28.20 -5.39 -8.33
C ASN A 231 27.09 -5.45 -9.37
N GLU A 232 26.96 -4.37 -10.16
CA GLU A 232 25.95 -4.30 -11.22
C GLU A 232 24.49 -4.49 -10.73
N ALA A 233 24.21 -4.34 -9.42
CA ALA A 233 22.88 -4.51 -8.83
C ALA A 233 21.76 -3.70 -9.54
N PHE A 234 22.09 -2.49 -10.01
CA PHE A 234 21.17 -1.57 -10.69
C PHE A 234 21.40 -1.48 -12.21
N LYS A 235 22.20 -2.39 -12.78
CA LYS A 235 22.55 -2.33 -14.21
C LYS A 235 21.30 -2.51 -15.06
N GLY A 236 21.12 -1.62 -16.04
CA GLY A 236 19.94 -1.58 -16.91
C GLY A 236 18.76 -0.77 -16.36
N SER A 237 18.84 -0.27 -15.11
CA SER A 237 17.84 0.64 -14.56
C SER A 237 18.05 2.10 -15.01
N LEU A 238 16.96 2.85 -15.09
CA LEU A 238 16.92 4.29 -15.23
C LEU A 238 16.24 4.89 -13.99
N ILE A 239 17.03 5.26 -13.00
CA ILE A 239 16.57 5.81 -11.71
C ILE A 239 17.10 7.23 -11.57
N ALA A 240 16.22 8.23 -11.44
CA ALA A 240 16.67 9.61 -11.28
C ALA A 240 17.11 9.93 -9.83
N LYS A 241 16.41 9.39 -8.83
CA LYS A 241 16.71 9.57 -7.41
C LYS A 241 16.58 8.23 -6.68
N LEU A 242 17.63 7.85 -5.95
CA LEU A 242 17.69 6.64 -5.14
C LEU A 242 17.87 7.02 -3.66
N TYR A 243 16.98 6.53 -2.81
CA TYR A 243 17.03 6.77 -1.36
C TYR A 243 17.24 5.45 -0.64
N VAL A 244 18.39 5.28 0.00
CA VAL A 244 18.75 4.10 0.78
C VAL A 244 19.37 4.57 2.10
N LEU A 245 18.62 4.47 3.19
CA LEU A 245 19.17 4.61 4.54
C LEU A 245 19.75 3.27 5.01
N TYR A 246 20.98 3.28 5.51
CA TYR A 246 21.67 2.13 6.08
C TYR A 246 21.91 2.35 7.57
N TYR A 247 21.64 1.33 8.38
CA TYR A 247 21.84 1.37 9.83
C TYR A 247 23.20 0.83 10.28
N THR A 248 23.91 0.12 9.41
CA THR A 248 25.22 -0.51 9.68
C THR A 248 26.21 -0.23 8.55
N ALA A 249 27.46 -0.67 8.71
CA ALA A 249 28.46 -0.62 7.63
C ALA A 249 27.89 -1.26 6.36
N LEU A 250 27.77 -0.47 5.29
CA LEU A 250 27.30 -0.91 3.99
C LEU A 250 28.48 -1.52 3.22
N TYR A 251 28.37 -2.81 2.87
CA TYR A 251 29.36 -3.49 2.04
C TYR A 251 28.92 -3.39 0.58
N ILE A 252 29.63 -2.55 -0.18
CA ILE A 252 29.51 -2.49 -1.64
C ILE A 252 30.54 -3.46 -2.20
N ILE A 253 30.06 -4.53 -2.84
CA ILE A 253 30.93 -5.48 -3.54
C ILE A 253 31.05 -4.97 -4.98
N LEU A 254 32.24 -4.51 -5.37
CA LEU A 254 32.55 -3.97 -6.71
C LEU A 254 32.86 -5.08 -7.72
#